data_AF-A0A8D8GQD3-F1
#
_entry.id   AF-A0A8D8GQD3-F1
#
_cell.length_a   1.000
_cell.length_b   1.000
_cell.length_c   1.000
_cell.angle_alpha   90.00
_cell.angle_beta   90.00
_cell.angle_gamma   90.00
#
_symmetry.space_group_name_H-M   'P 1'
#
loop_
_entity.id
_entity.type
_entity.pdbx_description
1 polymer ?
#
loop_
_entity_poly.entity_id
_entity_poly.type
_entity_poly.pdbx_seq_one_letter_code
_entity_poly.pdbx_strand_id
1 'polypeptide(L)'
;MLSSSASSADRSHNQLLYGQIVAFIVVTVFVVGNLCAWQENVRPKLYVSLADEEYLKFQGNESTIDFFKLVLRDVTTNSLLVGARNIVYNLSIYDLSEQTRLVWYSSEDDIKMCVMKGKDEDLCQNYIRVLALPTPGTLLGCGTNAFRPLCRVYGINGNSYSVESEKPGQAVCPYDPAHNSTAVYVDNELYSGTVADFSGLDPIIYREPLQTEQYDSLSLNAPNFVGSFTQGDFVYFFFRETAVEFINCGKA
;
A
#
# COMPACT_ATOMS: atom_id res chain seq x y z
N MET A 1 -78.17 -36.66 -4.59
CA MET A 1 -76.79 -36.52 -5.07
C MET A 1 -76.27 -35.20 -4.53
N LEU A 2 -75.66 -35.26 -3.34
CA LEU A 2 -74.21 -35.14 -3.11
C LEU A 2 -73.74 -33.68 -2.98
N SER A 3 -73.60 -33.30 -1.72
CA SER A 3 -72.73 -32.30 -1.08
C SER A 3 -71.72 -31.50 -1.92
N SER A 4 -71.56 -30.22 -1.58
CA SER A 4 -70.24 -29.70 -1.18
C SER A 4 -70.36 -28.40 -0.37
N SER A 5 -70.32 -28.54 0.94
CA SER A 5 -70.03 -27.48 1.91
C SER A 5 -68.51 -27.22 1.93
N ALA A 6 -68.04 -26.18 1.26
CA ALA A 6 -66.65 -25.73 1.36
C ALA A 6 -66.59 -24.22 1.09
N SER A 7 -66.66 -23.39 2.15
CA SER A 7 -66.52 -21.93 1.98
C SER A 7 -66.05 -21.18 3.23
N SER A 8 -66.25 -21.72 4.45
CA SER A 8 -65.75 -21.09 5.68
C SER A 8 -64.40 -21.64 6.14
N ALA A 9 -64.16 -22.95 5.99
CA ALA A 9 -62.94 -23.62 6.44
C ALA A 9 -61.68 -23.19 5.66
N ASP A 10 -61.83 -22.91 4.37
CA ASP A 10 -60.73 -22.53 3.46
C ASP A 10 -60.21 -21.11 3.73
N ARG A 11 -61.13 -20.22 4.17
CA ARG A 11 -60.81 -18.84 4.56
C ARG A 11 -60.09 -18.78 5.91
N SER A 12 -60.47 -19.63 6.87
CA SER A 12 -59.75 -19.76 8.14
C SER A 12 -58.38 -20.41 7.96
N HIS A 13 -58.25 -21.37 7.04
CA HIS A 13 -56.98 -22.04 6.77
C HIS A 13 -55.95 -21.08 6.15
N ASN A 14 -56.38 -20.22 5.23
CA ASN A 14 -55.53 -19.19 4.63
C ASN A 14 -55.12 -18.08 5.62
N GLN A 15 -56.00 -17.71 6.57
CA GLN A 15 -55.64 -16.77 7.64
C GLN A 15 -54.64 -17.36 8.64
N LEU A 16 -54.79 -18.65 8.98
CA LEU A 16 -53.82 -19.37 9.82
C LEU A 16 -52.46 -19.51 9.12
N LEU A 17 -52.45 -19.84 7.82
CA LEU A 17 -51.23 -19.96 7.03
C LEU A 17 -50.50 -18.61 6.91
N TYR A 18 -51.24 -17.52 6.68
CA TYR A 18 -50.69 -16.17 6.65
C TYR A 18 -50.09 -15.77 8.00
N GLY A 19 -50.81 -16.07 9.10
CA GLY A 19 -50.30 -15.84 10.46
C GLY A 19 -49.02 -16.62 10.77
N GLN A 20 -48.93 -17.88 10.32
CA GLN A 20 -47.73 -18.71 10.48
C GLN A 20 -46.55 -18.19 9.65
N ILE A 21 -46.78 -17.75 8.40
CA ILE A 21 -45.74 -17.18 7.54
C ILE A 21 -45.20 -15.87 8.13
N VAL A 22 -46.09 -14.98 8.60
CA VAL A 22 -45.68 -13.72 9.24
C VAL A 22 -44.89 -14.00 10.52
N ALA A 23 -45.34 -14.94 11.36
CA ALA A 23 -44.61 -15.34 12.55
C ALA A 23 -43.22 -15.90 12.21
N PHE A 24 -43.12 -16.73 11.16
CA PHE A 24 -41.85 -17.30 10.74
C PHE A 24 -40.87 -16.23 10.22
N ILE A 25 -41.37 -15.26 9.43
CA ILE A 25 -40.57 -14.12 8.94
C ILE A 25 -40.10 -13.24 10.09
N VAL A 26 -40.97 -12.94 11.05
CA VAL A 26 -40.59 -12.15 12.24
C VAL A 26 -39.51 -12.87 13.04
N VAL A 27 -39.65 -14.18 13.26
CA VAL A 27 -38.64 -14.99 13.98
C VAL A 27 -37.32 -15.04 13.21
N THR A 28 -37.35 -15.21 11.89
CA THR A 28 -36.11 -15.23 11.08
C THR A 28 -35.43 -13.87 11.03
N VAL A 29 -36.17 -12.76 10.89
CA VAL A 29 -35.60 -11.40 10.98
C VAL A 29 -35.01 -11.15 12.37
N PHE A 30 -35.66 -11.61 13.43
CA PHE A 30 -35.15 -11.48 14.79
C PHE A 30 -33.88 -12.32 15.00
N VAL A 31 -33.85 -13.56 14.52
CA VAL A 31 -32.68 -14.44 14.63
C VAL A 31 -31.51 -13.92 13.79
N VAL A 32 -31.74 -13.49 12.54
CA VAL A 32 -30.71 -12.93 11.67
C VAL A 32 -30.19 -11.59 12.19
N GLY A 33 -31.06 -10.72 12.71
CA GLY A 33 -30.66 -9.46 13.33
C GLY A 33 -29.78 -9.62 14.57
N ASN A 34 -29.93 -10.73 15.30
CA ASN A 34 -29.08 -11.08 16.45
C ASN A 34 -27.83 -11.91 16.07
N LEU A 35 -27.79 -12.47 14.85
CA LEU A 35 -26.63 -13.21 14.31
C LEU A 35 -25.70 -12.32 13.48
N CYS A 36 -25.97 -11.02 13.37
CA CYS A 36 -24.96 -10.06 12.97
C CYS A 36 -23.80 -10.20 13.94
N ALA A 37 -22.74 -10.90 13.51
CA ALA A 37 -21.45 -10.94 14.17
C ALA A 37 -20.81 -9.55 14.08
N TRP A 38 -21.40 -8.60 14.79
CA TRP A 38 -20.83 -7.30 15.01
C TRP A 38 -19.67 -7.54 15.96
N GLN A 39 -18.45 -7.57 15.41
CA GLN A 39 -17.27 -7.55 16.23
C GLN A 39 -17.31 -6.22 16.98
N GLU A 40 -17.73 -6.25 18.25
CA GLU A 40 -17.69 -5.07 19.09
C GLU A 40 -16.28 -4.51 19.01
N ASN A 41 -16.15 -3.25 18.60
CA ASN A 41 -14.90 -2.53 18.73
C ASN A 41 -14.59 -2.46 20.23
N VAL A 42 -13.88 -3.47 20.72
CA VAL A 42 -13.49 -3.58 22.12
C VAL A 42 -12.65 -2.35 22.39
N ARG A 43 -13.16 -1.47 23.26
CA ARG A 43 -12.42 -0.26 23.64
C ARG A 43 -11.09 -0.72 24.26
N PRO A 44 -9.97 -0.06 23.91
CA PRO A 44 -8.70 -0.34 24.58
C PRO A 44 -8.90 -0.31 26.09
N LYS A 45 -8.45 -1.36 26.79
CA LYS A 45 -8.56 -1.44 28.25
C LYS A 45 -7.79 -0.32 28.95
N LEU A 46 -6.78 0.23 28.27
CA LEU A 46 -5.91 1.28 28.75
C LEU A 46 -5.70 2.30 27.63
N TYR A 47 -5.79 3.58 28.00
CA TYR A 47 -5.32 4.68 27.18
C TYR A 47 -4.03 5.17 27.81
N VAL A 48 -2.92 5.09 27.07
CA VAL A 48 -1.62 5.59 27.52
C VAL A 48 -1.47 7.01 26.97
N SER A 49 -1.43 8.00 27.87
CA SER A 49 -0.99 9.36 27.51
C SER A 49 0.52 9.41 27.73
N LEU A 50 1.29 9.28 26.64
CA LEU A 50 2.74 9.40 26.70
C LEU A 50 3.13 10.87 26.91
N ALA A 51 3.94 11.14 27.92
CA ALA A 51 4.61 12.43 28.06
C ALA A 51 5.74 12.55 27.02
N ASP A 52 6.16 13.78 26.69
CA ASP A 52 7.22 14.01 25.68
C ASP A 52 8.57 13.37 26.03
N GLU A 53 8.79 13.01 27.29
CA GLU A 53 10.02 12.33 27.75
C GLU A 53 9.95 10.79 27.63
N GLU A 54 8.79 10.21 27.30
CA GLU A 54 8.58 8.75 27.29
C GLU A 54 8.76 8.12 25.90
N TYR A 55 9.04 8.94 24.86
CA TYR A 55 9.30 8.47 23.51
C TYR A 55 10.36 9.29 22.79
N LEU A 56 11.08 8.65 21.88
CA LEU A 56 12.01 9.34 20.98
C LEU A 56 11.26 9.81 19.74
N LYS A 57 11.52 11.04 19.30
CA LYS A 57 10.88 11.65 18.14
C LYS A 57 11.91 12.25 17.21
N PHE A 58 11.86 11.85 15.95
CA PHE A 58 12.57 12.52 14.85
C PHE A 58 11.55 13.35 14.05
N GLN A 59 11.77 14.66 13.95
CA GLN A 59 10.82 15.57 13.26
C GLN A 59 11.16 15.82 11.79
N GLY A 60 12.35 15.40 11.32
CA GLY A 60 12.76 15.64 9.94
C GLY A 60 13.09 17.10 9.67
N ASN A 61 12.70 17.56 8.48
CA ASN A 61 12.77 18.95 8.07
C ASN A 61 11.60 19.75 8.65
N GLU A 62 11.90 20.93 9.20
CA GLU A 62 10.88 21.83 9.79
C GLU A 62 10.11 22.62 8.73
N SER A 63 10.66 22.75 7.52
CA SER A 63 10.11 23.65 6.49
C SER A 63 9.04 23.02 5.60
N THR A 64 9.08 21.70 5.38
CA THR A 64 8.17 20.98 4.48
C THR A 64 7.83 19.60 5.03
N ILE A 65 6.69 19.06 4.60
CA ILE A 65 6.27 17.70 5.01
C ILE A 65 7.13 16.67 4.26
N ASP A 66 7.81 15.81 5.02
CA ASP A 66 8.79 14.85 4.52
C ASP A 66 8.21 13.53 3.99
N PHE A 67 6.93 13.24 4.22
CA PHE A 67 6.24 12.03 3.74
C PHE A 67 7.00 10.71 4.03
N PHE A 68 7.35 10.48 5.31
CA PHE A 68 7.99 9.24 5.74
C PHE A 68 7.09 8.02 5.46
N LYS A 69 7.41 7.24 4.43
CA LYS A 69 6.67 6.02 4.04
C LYS A 69 7.55 4.76 4.04
N LEU A 70 8.84 4.90 4.31
CA LEU A 70 9.80 3.82 4.15
C LEU A 70 10.88 3.88 5.23
N VAL A 71 11.12 2.75 5.89
CA VAL A 71 12.19 2.57 6.87
C VAL A 71 12.91 1.27 6.55
N LEU A 72 14.23 1.32 6.43
CA LEU A 72 15.10 0.18 6.23
C LEU A 72 16.14 0.15 7.36
N ARG A 73 16.25 -0.98 8.05
CA ARG A 73 17.27 -1.17 9.08
C ARG A 73 18.56 -1.67 8.46
N ASP A 74 19.66 -0.95 8.68
CA ASP A 74 21.01 -1.47 8.42
C ASP A 74 21.54 -2.16 9.68
N VAL A 75 21.64 -3.48 9.60
CA VAL A 75 22.14 -4.31 10.72
C VAL A 75 23.64 -4.13 10.93
N THR A 76 24.39 -3.78 9.88
CA THR A 76 25.86 -3.67 9.94
C THR A 76 26.29 -2.44 10.73
N THR A 77 25.60 -1.32 10.51
CA THR A 77 25.89 -0.03 11.16
C THR A 77 24.98 0.25 12.36
N ASN A 78 23.99 -0.62 12.63
CA ASN A 78 22.92 -0.40 13.61
C ASN A 78 22.22 0.95 13.42
N SER A 79 21.88 1.26 12.17
CA SER A 79 21.20 2.50 11.80
C SER A 79 19.86 2.22 11.09
N LEU A 80 19.05 3.27 10.98
CA LEU A 80 17.77 3.28 10.32
C LEU A 80 17.84 4.27 9.14
N LEU A 81 17.69 3.76 7.93
CA LEU A 81 17.53 4.55 6.73
C LEU A 81 16.05 4.88 6.54
N VAL A 82 15.71 6.16 6.57
CA VAL A 82 14.33 6.64 6.44
C VAL A 82 14.19 7.41 5.14
N GLY A 83 13.39 6.89 4.22
CA GLY A 83 13.08 7.53 2.94
C GLY A 83 12.03 8.63 3.12
N ALA A 84 12.33 9.81 2.59
CA ALA A 84 11.51 11.01 2.68
C ALA A 84 11.36 11.72 1.32
N ARG A 85 10.76 12.91 1.31
CA ARG A 85 10.73 13.83 0.18
C ARG A 85 12.13 14.43 -0.02
N ASN A 86 12.73 14.16 -1.17
CA ASN A 86 14.04 14.59 -1.66
C ASN A 86 15.23 14.13 -0.80
N ILE A 87 15.01 13.38 0.29
CA ILE A 87 16.04 13.08 1.28
C ILE A 87 15.91 11.61 1.71
N VAL A 88 17.05 10.99 2.02
CA VAL A 88 17.11 9.76 2.83
C VAL A 88 17.91 10.08 4.09
N TYR A 89 17.28 9.94 5.25
CA TYR A 89 17.93 10.15 6.54
C TYR A 89 18.60 8.85 7.00
N ASN A 90 19.78 8.96 7.58
CA ASN A 90 20.43 7.87 8.29
C ASN A 90 20.44 8.20 9.79
N LEU A 91 19.59 7.50 10.54
CA LEU A 91 19.36 7.74 11.95
C LEU A 91 19.98 6.64 12.80
N SER A 92 20.50 6.99 13.96
CA SER A 92 20.90 6.02 14.97
C SER A 92 19.68 5.30 15.55
N ILE A 93 19.76 3.97 15.71
CA ILE A 93 18.66 3.17 16.27
C ILE A 93 18.43 3.42 17.77
N TYR A 94 19.40 4.00 18.47
CA TYR A 94 19.37 4.15 19.94
C TYR A 94 18.64 5.39 20.41
N ASP A 95 18.83 6.51 19.70
CA ASP A 95 18.41 7.85 20.09
C ASP A 95 17.70 8.60 18.95
N LEU A 96 17.56 7.99 17.77
CA LEU A 96 17.03 8.60 16.55
C LEU A 96 17.78 9.87 16.11
N SER A 97 19.04 10.04 16.54
CA SER A 97 19.88 11.15 16.10
C SER A 97 20.30 10.96 14.64
N GLU A 98 20.30 12.05 13.88
CA GLU A 98 20.74 12.03 12.49
C GLU A 98 22.25 11.93 12.41
N GLN A 99 22.75 10.85 11.80
CA GLN A 99 24.17 10.64 11.56
C GLN A 99 24.59 11.28 10.23
N THR A 100 23.83 10.99 9.17
CA THR A 100 24.06 11.49 7.81
C THR A 100 22.75 11.64 7.06
N ARG A 101 22.77 12.35 5.93
CA ARG A 101 21.65 12.43 5.00
C ARG A 101 22.14 12.31 3.56
N LEU A 102 21.36 11.64 2.73
CA LEU A 102 21.48 11.68 1.28
C LEU A 102 20.44 12.66 0.75
N VAL A 103 20.89 13.63 -0.04
CA VAL A 103 20.03 14.64 -0.68
C VAL A 103 19.88 14.30 -2.16
N TRP A 104 18.64 14.19 -2.62
CA TRP A 104 18.27 13.81 -3.98
C TRP A 104 16.99 14.52 -4.43
N TYR A 105 17.16 15.76 -4.90
CA TYR A 105 16.11 16.52 -5.57
C TYR A 105 15.93 16.10 -7.03
N SER A 106 14.71 16.30 -7.56
CA SER A 106 14.45 16.22 -9.00
C SER A 106 15.17 17.37 -9.74
N SER A 107 15.51 17.14 -11.02
CA SER A 107 16.07 18.21 -11.86
C SER A 107 15.02 19.27 -12.19
N GLU A 108 15.44 20.50 -12.49
CA GLU A 108 14.49 21.56 -12.89
C GLU A 108 13.68 21.18 -14.12
N ASP A 109 14.28 20.49 -15.08
CA ASP A 109 13.60 20.07 -16.31
C ASP A 109 12.50 19.03 -16.01
N ASP A 110 12.74 18.12 -15.06
CA ASP A 110 11.75 17.14 -14.63
C ASP A 110 10.60 17.81 -13.88
N ILE A 111 10.91 18.77 -13.02
CA ILE A 111 9.91 19.56 -12.30
C ILE A 111 9.04 20.34 -13.29
N LYS A 112 9.65 21.06 -14.24
CA LYS A 112 8.94 21.79 -15.31
C LYS A 112 8.06 20.85 -16.12
N MET A 113 8.58 19.69 -16.50
CA MET A 113 7.82 18.68 -17.26
C MET A 113 6.63 18.13 -16.46
N CYS A 114 6.82 17.88 -15.16
CA CYS A 114 5.76 17.45 -14.25
C CYS A 114 4.61 18.47 -14.18
N VAL A 115 4.95 19.75 -14.00
CA VAL A 115 3.97 20.84 -13.98
C VAL A 115 3.29 21.00 -15.35
N MET A 116 4.03 20.89 -16.46
CA MET A 116 3.46 20.92 -17.81
C MET A 116 2.46 19.78 -18.06
N LYS A 117 2.62 18.64 -17.38
CA LYS A 117 1.66 17.51 -17.41
C LYS A 117 0.44 17.73 -16.49
N GLY A 118 0.32 18.90 -15.86
CA GLY A 118 -0.83 19.29 -15.04
C GLY A 118 -0.80 18.79 -13.60
N LYS A 119 0.38 18.38 -13.08
CA LYS A 119 0.54 18.04 -11.67
C LYS A 119 0.84 19.30 -10.84
N ASP A 120 0.48 19.25 -9.57
CA ASP A 120 0.75 20.31 -8.61
C ASP A 120 2.27 20.45 -8.37
N GLU A 121 2.76 21.69 -8.32
CA GLU A 121 4.18 21.99 -8.15
C GLU A 121 4.75 21.42 -6.84
N ASP A 122 3.96 21.37 -5.76
CA ASP A 122 4.36 20.79 -4.49
C ASP A 122 4.52 19.26 -4.56
N LEU A 123 3.80 18.61 -5.49
CA LEU A 123 3.91 17.17 -5.76
C LEU A 123 5.01 16.85 -6.77
N CYS A 124 5.52 17.83 -7.53
CA CYS A 124 6.58 17.65 -8.51
C CYS A 124 7.97 17.57 -7.85
N GLN A 125 8.15 16.57 -7.00
CA GLN A 125 9.32 16.38 -6.17
C GLN A 125 9.74 14.92 -6.20
N ASN A 126 10.89 14.60 -5.62
CA ASN A 126 11.35 13.23 -5.55
C ASN A 126 10.88 12.59 -4.23
N TYR A 127 9.97 11.63 -4.28
CA TYR A 127 9.54 10.89 -3.08
C TYR A 127 10.22 9.53 -3.10
N ILE A 128 11.02 9.22 -2.07
CA ILE A 128 11.72 7.93 -1.99
C ILE A 128 10.71 6.83 -1.65
N ARG A 129 10.65 5.78 -2.50
CA ARG A 129 9.65 4.69 -2.37
C ARG A 129 10.27 3.30 -2.30
N VAL A 130 11.53 3.16 -2.70
CA VAL A 130 12.28 1.90 -2.60
C VAL A 130 13.65 2.18 -2.02
N LEU A 131 14.07 1.36 -1.05
CA LEU A 131 15.41 1.35 -0.47
C LEU A 131 15.81 -0.11 -0.27
N ALA A 132 17.04 -0.45 -0.61
CA ALA A 132 17.64 -1.75 -0.33
C ALA A 132 19.15 -1.59 -0.13
N LEU A 133 19.77 -2.57 0.52
CA LEU A 133 21.22 -2.65 0.72
C LEU A 133 21.72 -3.90 -0.03
N PRO A 134 22.02 -3.82 -1.35
CA PRO A 134 22.42 -4.97 -2.15
C PRO A 134 23.67 -5.68 -1.62
N THR A 135 24.65 -4.87 -1.25
CA THR A 135 25.94 -5.29 -0.73
C THR A 135 26.35 -4.36 0.41
N PRO A 136 27.18 -4.82 1.37
CA PRO A 136 27.71 -3.94 2.40
C PRO A 136 28.40 -2.72 1.77
N GLY A 137 28.01 -1.52 2.21
CA GLY A 137 28.53 -0.26 1.66
C GLY A 137 27.84 0.21 0.37
N THR A 138 26.77 -0.44 -0.08
CA THR A 138 26.00 -0.02 -1.26
C THR A 138 24.54 0.20 -0.89
N LEU A 139 23.96 1.31 -1.36
CA LEU A 139 22.56 1.65 -1.18
C LEU A 139 21.86 1.74 -2.54
N LEU A 140 20.84 0.91 -2.74
CA LEU A 140 19.91 1.07 -3.85
C LEU A 140 18.74 1.94 -3.37
N GLY A 141 18.45 3.03 -4.08
CA GLY A 141 17.30 3.87 -3.82
C GLY A 141 16.54 4.21 -5.08
N CYS A 142 15.21 4.14 -5.02
CA CYS A 142 14.35 4.63 -6.10
C CYS A 142 13.32 5.63 -5.57
N GLY A 143 13.04 6.64 -6.38
CA GLY A 143 12.06 7.67 -6.06
C GLY A 143 11.25 8.09 -7.26
N THR A 144 10.12 8.73 -6.99
CA THR A 144 9.15 9.16 -8.01
C THR A 144 9.73 10.20 -8.96
N ASN A 145 10.75 10.95 -8.52
CA ASN A 145 11.48 11.98 -9.26
C ASN A 145 10.55 12.85 -10.15
N ALA A 146 9.65 13.60 -9.52
CA ALA A 146 8.66 14.46 -10.19
C ALA A 146 7.87 13.71 -11.28
N PHE A 147 7.25 12.58 -10.91
CA PHE A 147 6.50 11.73 -11.85
C PHE A 147 7.33 11.23 -13.04
N ARG A 148 8.63 11.02 -12.82
CA ARG A 148 9.54 10.34 -13.74
C ARG A 148 10.45 9.42 -12.93
N PRO A 149 9.95 8.24 -12.52
CA PRO A 149 10.65 7.36 -11.59
C PRO A 149 12.08 7.06 -12.00
N LEU A 150 13.00 7.17 -11.04
CA LEU A 150 14.43 6.89 -11.21
C LEU A 150 14.93 6.02 -10.09
N CYS A 151 15.89 5.15 -10.40
CA CYS A 151 16.63 4.34 -9.45
C CYS A 151 18.12 4.67 -9.53
N ARG A 152 18.77 4.77 -8.38
CA ARG A 152 20.21 5.00 -8.25
C ARG A 152 20.83 3.97 -7.33
N VAL A 153 22.02 3.54 -7.69
CA VAL A 153 22.92 2.81 -6.81
C VAL A 153 23.97 3.78 -6.29
N TYR A 154 24.13 3.82 -4.98
CA TYR A 154 25.07 4.68 -4.28
C TYR A 154 26.13 3.84 -3.58
N GLY A 155 27.40 4.22 -3.74
CA GLY A 155 28.49 3.78 -2.88
C GLY A 155 28.50 4.63 -1.60
N ILE A 156 28.60 3.96 -0.45
CA ILE A 156 28.67 4.60 0.87
C ILE A 156 30.13 4.67 1.30
N ASN A 157 30.69 5.88 1.29
CA ASN A 157 32.08 6.15 1.64
C ASN A 157 32.11 7.00 2.92
N GLY A 158 32.18 6.33 4.07
CA GLY A 158 32.08 6.97 5.37
C GLY A 158 30.74 7.71 5.51
N ASN A 159 30.80 9.05 5.55
CA ASN A 159 29.60 9.89 5.70
C ASN A 159 29.07 10.46 4.37
N SER A 160 29.57 9.99 3.23
CA SER A 160 29.20 10.48 1.91
C SER A 160 28.60 9.40 1.03
N TYR A 161 27.69 9.80 0.14
CA TYR A 161 27.06 8.95 -0.85
C TYR A 161 27.50 9.39 -2.24
N SER A 162 28.08 8.49 -3.02
CA SER A 162 28.48 8.73 -4.41
C SER A 162 27.60 7.91 -5.35
N VAL A 163 27.00 8.55 -6.36
CA VAL A 163 26.20 7.84 -7.37
C VAL A 163 27.13 6.96 -8.22
N GLU A 164 26.90 5.65 -8.20
CA GLU A 164 27.64 4.67 -9.01
C GLU A 164 26.93 4.38 -10.33
N SER A 165 25.60 4.29 -10.29
CA SER A 165 24.78 4.11 -11.49
C SER A 165 23.38 4.70 -11.31
N GLU A 166 22.76 5.04 -12.43
CA GLU A 166 21.38 5.52 -12.52
C GLU A 166 20.66 4.77 -13.63
N LYS A 167 19.44 4.33 -13.36
CA LYS A 167 18.57 3.68 -14.36
C LYS A 167 17.13 4.18 -14.23
N PRO A 168 16.33 4.10 -15.32
CA PRO A 168 14.89 4.34 -15.24
C PRO A 168 14.24 3.48 -14.16
N GLY A 169 13.35 4.06 -13.36
CA GLY A 169 12.62 3.38 -12.29
C GLY A 169 11.23 2.87 -12.70
N GLN A 170 10.94 2.81 -14.01
CA GLN A 170 9.67 2.31 -14.53
C GLN A 170 9.46 0.85 -14.08
N ALA A 171 8.21 0.49 -13.76
CA ALA A 171 7.84 -0.81 -13.16
C ALA A 171 8.44 -1.12 -11.77
N VAL A 172 9.36 -0.30 -11.26
CA VAL A 172 10.02 -0.48 -9.95
C VAL A 172 9.48 0.48 -8.89
N CYS A 173 9.34 1.75 -9.26
CA CYS A 173 8.90 2.83 -8.38
C CYS A 173 7.67 3.51 -8.99
N PRO A 174 6.64 3.86 -8.19
CA PRO A 174 5.47 4.55 -8.71
C PRO A 174 5.82 5.94 -9.25
N TYR A 175 4.99 6.42 -10.17
CA TYR A 175 5.04 7.80 -10.68
C TYR A 175 4.47 8.79 -9.65
N ASP A 176 3.29 8.49 -9.11
CA ASP A 176 2.59 9.34 -8.16
C ASP A 176 2.95 8.94 -6.70
N PRO A 177 3.33 9.87 -5.82
CA PRO A 177 3.58 9.57 -4.40
C PRO A 177 2.36 9.03 -3.64
N ALA A 178 1.14 9.23 -4.16
CA ALA A 178 -0.09 8.67 -3.64
C ALA A 178 -0.29 7.19 -4.02
N HIS A 179 0.35 6.69 -5.08
CA HIS A 179 0.19 5.30 -5.49
C HIS A 179 0.87 4.34 -4.51
N ASN A 180 0.07 3.38 -4.06
CA ASN A 180 0.53 2.30 -3.19
C ASN A 180 1.42 1.35 -3.98
N SER A 181 2.56 1.01 -3.40
CA SER A 181 3.57 0.14 -4.00
C SER A 181 4.31 -0.59 -2.90
N THR A 182 4.94 -1.69 -3.28
CA THR A 182 5.81 -2.47 -2.40
C THR A 182 7.00 -2.99 -3.20
N ALA A 183 8.12 -3.20 -2.51
CA ALA A 183 9.29 -3.81 -3.12
C ALA A 183 10.08 -4.61 -2.07
N VAL A 184 10.71 -5.69 -2.52
CA VAL A 184 11.62 -6.51 -1.72
C VAL A 184 12.85 -6.85 -2.55
N TYR A 185 14.02 -6.76 -1.93
CA TYR A 185 15.30 -7.11 -2.55
C TYR A 185 15.79 -8.43 -1.97
N VAL A 186 16.00 -9.43 -2.82
CA VAL A 186 16.40 -10.79 -2.43
C VAL A 186 17.21 -11.41 -3.55
N ASP A 187 18.24 -12.20 -3.20
CA ASP A 187 19.08 -12.93 -4.16
C ASP A 187 19.62 -12.06 -5.31
N ASN A 188 20.04 -10.84 -4.98
CA ASN A 188 20.52 -9.79 -5.89
C ASN A 188 19.48 -9.27 -6.90
N GLU A 189 18.21 -9.64 -6.75
CA GLU A 189 17.10 -9.23 -7.60
C GLU A 189 16.14 -8.32 -6.81
N LEU A 190 15.56 -7.34 -7.51
CA LEU A 190 14.51 -6.49 -6.97
C LEU A 190 13.16 -6.96 -7.51
N TYR A 191 12.24 -7.23 -6.60
CA TYR A 191 10.86 -7.56 -6.88
C TYR A 191 9.99 -6.37 -6.49
N SER A 192 9.16 -5.88 -7.39
CA SER A 192 8.30 -4.71 -7.15
C SER A 192 6.85 -4.98 -7.55
N GLY A 193 5.94 -4.44 -6.76
CA GLY A 193 4.51 -4.34 -7.08
C GLY A 193 4.13 -2.86 -7.12
N THR A 194 3.80 -2.34 -8.30
CA THR A 194 3.51 -0.91 -8.52
C THR A 194 2.66 -0.72 -9.79
N VAL A 195 2.61 0.50 -10.33
CA VAL A 195 2.08 0.81 -11.66
C VAL A 195 3.21 1.17 -12.62
N ALA A 196 3.11 0.73 -13.87
CA ALA A 196 4.12 0.92 -14.91
C ALA A 196 4.01 2.26 -15.64
N ASP A 197 2.86 2.94 -15.54
CA ASP A 197 2.54 4.11 -16.34
C ASP A 197 2.18 5.35 -15.49
N PHE A 198 2.18 6.51 -16.15
CA PHE A 198 1.87 7.78 -15.49
C PHE A 198 0.41 7.88 -15.04
N SER A 199 -0.53 7.23 -15.73
CA SER A 199 -1.95 7.29 -15.38
C SER A 199 -2.34 6.37 -14.22
N GLY A 200 -1.49 5.38 -13.90
CA GLY A 200 -1.73 4.41 -12.85
C GLY A 200 -2.72 3.31 -13.24
N LEU A 201 -2.91 3.10 -14.54
CA LEU A 201 -3.86 2.12 -15.09
C LEU A 201 -3.20 0.79 -15.45
N ASP A 202 -1.86 0.73 -15.49
CA ASP A 202 -1.12 -0.48 -15.82
C ASP A 202 -0.43 -1.04 -14.56
N PRO A 203 -1.15 -1.79 -13.69
CA PRO A 203 -0.55 -2.42 -12.52
C PRO A 203 0.39 -3.56 -12.93
N ILE A 204 1.49 -3.70 -12.21
CA ILE A 204 2.56 -4.63 -12.57
C ILE A 204 3.19 -5.24 -11.32
N ILE A 205 3.45 -6.54 -11.39
CA ILE A 205 4.48 -7.19 -10.56
C ILE A 205 5.68 -7.43 -11.47
N TYR A 206 6.84 -6.89 -11.09
CA TYR A 206 8.03 -6.83 -11.91
C TYR A 206 9.25 -7.40 -11.18
N ARG A 207 10.06 -8.14 -11.94
CA ARG A 207 11.41 -8.59 -11.59
C ARG A 207 12.22 -8.66 -12.86
N GLU A 208 13.16 -7.74 -13.06
CA GLU A 208 13.92 -7.62 -14.31
C GLU A 208 14.44 -8.97 -14.85
N PRO A 209 14.08 -9.39 -16.09
CA PRO A 209 13.19 -8.76 -17.08
C PRO A 209 11.75 -9.32 -17.12
N LEU A 210 11.33 -10.13 -16.15
CA LEU A 210 9.99 -10.69 -16.04
C LEU A 210 8.95 -9.69 -15.51
N GLN A 211 7.74 -9.79 -16.03
CA GLN A 211 6.58 -9.04 -15.57
C GLN A 211 5.30 -9.85 -15.69
N THR A 212 4.26 -9.43 -14.96
CA THR A 212 2.88 -9.90 -15.19
C THR A 212 2.37 -9.50 -16.57
N GLU A 213 1.39 -10.24 -17.08
CA GLU A 213 0.73 -9.93 -18.34
C GLU A 213 0.09 -8.53 -18.30
N GLN A 214 0.30 -7.76 -19.37
CA GLN A 214 -0.15 -6.38 -19.43
C GLN A 214 -1.66 -6.31 -19.64
N TYR A 215 -2.34 -5.45 -18.88
CA TYR A 215 -3.79 -5.25 -18.94
C TYR A 215 -4.64 -6.52 -18.68
N ASP A 216 -4.07 -7.55 -18.05
CA ASP A 216 -4.81 -8.75 -17.67
C ASP A 216 -5.51 -8.56 -16.32
N SER A 217 -6.79 -8.22 -16.39
CA SER A 217 -7.63 -8.07 -15.19
C SER A 217 -7.86 -9.38 -14.43
N LEU A 218 -7.60 -10.55 -15.04
CA LEU A 218 -7.66 -11.83 -14.30
C LEU A 218 -6.48 -11.99 -13.35
N SER A 219 -5.35 -11.33 -13.64
CA SER A 219 -4.15 -11.36 -12.81
C SER A 219 -4.13 -10.19 -11.81
N LEU A 220 -4.38 -8.96 -12.27
CA LEU A 220 -4.36 -7.74 -11.45
C LEU A 220 -5.46 -6.77 -11.89
N ASN A 221 -6.42 -6.46 -10.99
CA ASN A 221 -7.52 -5.53 -11.29
C ASN A 221 -7.59 -4.34 -10.33
N ALA A 222 -6.93 -3.24 -10.71
CA ALA A 222 -6.76 -2.06 -9.87
C ALA A 222 -6.23 -2.37 -8.45
N PRO A 223 -5.09 -3.09 -8.33
CA PRO A 223 -4.54 -3.50 -7.05
C PRO A 223 -3.98 -2.31 -6.26
N ASN A 224 -4.14 -2.37 -4.94
CA ASN A 224 -3.47 -1.53 -3.97
C ASN A 224 -2.47 -2.39 -3.20
N PHE A 225 -1.19 -2.30 -3.55
CA PHE A 225 -0.12 -3.04 -2.89
C PHE A 225 0.09 -2.59 -1.45
N VAL A 226 0.16 -3.56 -0.54
CA VAL A 226 0.29 -3.35 0.91
C VAL A 226 1.67 -3.78 1.41
N GLY A 227 2.20 -4.89 0.89
CA GLY A 227 3.48 -5.42 1.34
C GLY A 227 3.99 -6.57 0.48
N SER A 228 5.28 -6.87 0.62
CA SER A 228 5.94 -8.01 0.00
C SER A 228 7.01 -8.56 0.94
N PHE A 229 7.21 -9.87 0.91
CA PHE A 229 8.27 -10.53 1.68
C PHE A 229 8.64 -11.87 1.04
N THR A 230 9.77 -12.43 1.49
CA THR A 230 10.32 -13.69 0.99
C THR A 230 10.17 -14.78 2.03
N GLN A 231 9.90 -16.01 1.57
CA GLN A 231 9.89 -17.19 2.43
C GLN A 231 10.30 -18.41 1.60
N GLY A 232 11.48 -18.97 1.91
CA GLY A 232 12.09 -19.99 1.07
C GLY A 232 12.38 -19.43 -0.32
N ASP A 233 12.04 -20.19 -1.36
CA ASP A 233 12.28 -19.83 -2.77
C ASP A 233 11.17 -18.96 -3.38
N PHE A 234 10.26 -18.42 -2.56
CA PHE A 234 9.07 -17.71 -3.01
C PHE A 234 9.05 -16.27 -2.51
N VAL A 235 8.59 -15.37 -3.40
CA VAL A 235 8.26 -13.98 -3.09
C VAL A 235 6.74 -13.83 -3.05
N TYR A 236 6.23 -13.35 -1.93
CA TYR A 236 4.80 -13.13 -1.71
C TYR A 236 4.47 -11.65 -1.83
N PHE A 237 3.35 -11.35 -2.49
CA PHE A 237 2.79 -10.00 -2.61
C PHE A 237 1.41 -9.94 -1.98
N PHE A 238 1.15 -8.88 -1.23
CA PHE A 238 -0.13 -8.63 -0.58
C PHE A 238 -0.71 -7.35 -1.14
N PHE A 239 -1.92 -7.44 -1.69
CA PHE A 239 -2.63 -6.31 -2.26
C PHE A 239 -4.14 -6.49 -2.12
N ARG A 240 -4.88 -5.39 -2.28
CA ARG A 240 -6.35 -5.39 -2.37
C ARG A 240 -6.74 -4.99 -3.78
N GLU A 241 -7.64 -5.72 -4.41
CA GLU A 241 -8.07 -5.45 -5.79
C GLU A 241 -9.57 -5.59 -5.97
N THR A 242 -10.08 -5.22 -7.14
CA THR A 242 -11.49 -5.43 -7.48
C THR A 242 -11.69 -6.86 -7.98
N ALA A 243 -12.45 -7.66 -7.23
CA ALA A 243 -12.73 -9.05 -7.61
C ALA A 243 -13.49 -9.14 -8.95
N VAL A 244 -12.94 -9.90 -9.89
CA VAL A 244 -13.52 -10.08 -11.24
C VAL A 244 -14.60 -11.17 -11.22
N GLU A 245 -14.42 -12.19 -10.37
CA GLU A 245 -15.33 -13.30 -10.19
C GLU A 245 -16.70 -12.88 -9.60
N PHE A 246 -16.76 -11.70 -8.97
CA PHE A 246 -17.99 -11.13 -8.40
C PHE A 246 -18.54 -9.93 -9.19
N ILE A 247 -18.09 -9.67 -10.43
CA ILE A 247 -18.58 -8.52 -11.23
C ILE A 247 -20.11 -8.50 -11.38
N ASN A 248 -20.76 -9.67 -11.43
CA ASN A 248 -22.21 -9.77 -11.52
C ASN A 248 -22.97 -9.40 -10.23
N CYS A 249 -22.27 -9.21 -9.11
CA CYS A 249 -22.86 -8.86 -7.82
C CYS A 249 -22.66 -7.37 -7.45
N GLY A 250 -22.02 -6.59 -8.33
CA GLY A 250 -21.68 -5.18 -8.08
C GLY A 250 -20.38 -5.02 -7.29
N LYS A 251 -19.78 -3.82 -7.37
CA LYS A 251 -18.62 -3.46 -6.55
C LYS A 251 -19.11 -3.22 -5.11
N ALA A 252 -18.64 -4.06 -4.18
CA ALA A 252 -18.88 -3.88 -2.74
C ALA A 252 -17.99 -2.79 -2.16
#